data_AF-C9QHY8-F1
#
_entry.id   AF-C9QHY8-F1
#
_cell.length_a   1.000
_cell.length_b   1.000
_cell.length_c   1.000
_cell.angle_alpha   90.00
_cell.angle_beta   90.00
_cell.angle_gamma   90.00
#
_symmetry.space_group_name_H-M   'P 1'
#
loop_
_entity.id
_entity.type
_entity.pdbx_description
1 polymer ?
#
loop_
_entity_poly.entity_id
_entity_poly.type
_entity_poly.pdbx_seq_one_letter_code
_entity_poly.pdbx_strand_id
1 'polypeptide(L)' 'MKVLIQYTQAGKYKDQAWEALVSREKGEIQTVTPSYAAQLIEQGKASLLTNEDGQLITHP' A
#
# COMPACT_ATOMS: atom_id res chain seq x y z
N MET A 1 -7.50 -11.34 -1.62
CA MET A 1 -7.19 -10.60 -0.37
C MET A 1 -6.08 -9.57 -0.60
N LYS A 2 -6.48 -8.32 -0.80
CA LYS A 2 -5.61 -7.14 -0.83
C LYS A 2 -5.97 -6.19 0.31
N VAL A 3 -5.02 -5.39 0.78
CA VAL A 3 -5.20 -4.35 1.83
C VAL A 3 -4.99 -2.96 1.25
N LEU A 4 -5.62 -1.96 1.85
CA LEU A 4 -5.50 -0.56 1.43
C LEU A 4 -4.33 0.12 2.15
N ILE A 5 -3.43 0.75 1.40
CA ILE A 5 -2.34 1.57 1.94
C ILE A 5 -2.36 2.97 1.35
N GLN A 6 -1.82 3.93 2.08
CA GLN A 6 -1.49 5.25 1.61
C GLN A 6 0.03 5.41 1.51
N TYR A 7 0.54 5.85 0.37
CA TYR A 7 1.96 6.14 0.20
C TYR A 7 2.34 7.42 0.97
N THR A 8 3.38 7.36 1.77
CA THR A 8 3.89 8.53 2.53
C THR A 8 5.03 9.22 1.79
N GLN A 9 5.57 8.60 0.75
CA GLN A 9 6.69 9.08 -0.05
C GLN A 9 6.39 8.90 -1.55
N ALA A 10 6.80 9.87 -2.37
CA ALA A 10 6.74 9.73 -3.82
C ALA A 10 7.87 8.80 -4.30
N GLY A 11 7.58 7.92 -5.24
CA GLY A 11 8.56 6.93 -5.69
C GLY A 11 7.99 5.95 -6.70
N LYS A 12 8.85 5.02 -7.15
CA LYS A 12 8.42 3.92 -8.01
C LYS A 12 8.14 2.70 -7.13
N TYR A 13 6.92 2.20 -7.24
CA TYR A 13 6.44 1.08 -6.45
C TYR A 13 5.97 -0.06 -7.36
N LYS A 14 6.06 -1.28 -6.83
CA LYS A 14 5.74 -2.52 -7.56
C LYS A 14 5.30 -3.56 -6.53
N ASP A 15 4.00 -3.86 -6.51
CA ASP A 15 3.39 -4.80 -5.56
C ASP A 15 3.74 -6.25 -5.92
N GLN A 16 3.58 -6.65 -7.18
CA GLN A 16 3.94 -7.99 -7.63
C GLN A 16 5.15 -8.02 -8.56
N ALA A 17 5.91 -9.12 -8.54
CA ALA A 17 7.12 -9.31 -9.36
C ALA A 17 6.87 -9.13 -10.87
N TRP A 18 5.64 -9.40 -11.33
CA TRP A 18 5.21 -9.32 -12.73
C TRP A 18 4.44 -8.05 -13.08
N GLU A 19 4.18 -7.17 -12.10
CA GLU A 19 3.53 -5.88 -12.37
C GLU A 19 4.53 -4.82 -12.85
N ALA A 20 4.02 -3.83 -13.57
CA ALA A 20 4.81 -2.69 -13.98
C ALA A 20 5.23 -1.84 -12.76
N LEU A 21 6.43 -1.27 -12.80
CA LEU A 21 6.83 -0.22 -11.86
C LEU A 21 6.00 1.03 -12.15
N VAL A 22 5.15 1.40 -11.19
CA VAL A 22 4.29 2.58 -11.30
C VAL A 22 4.84 3.68 -10.39
N SER A 23 4.93 4.88 -10.92
CA SER A 23 5.22 6.07 -10.11
C SER A 23 4.00 6.40 -9.26
N ARG A 24 4.17 6.48 -7.95
CA ARG A 24 3.13 6.90 -7.01
C ARG A 24 3.55 8.16 -6.31
N GLU A 25 2.59 9.00 -6.02
CA GLU A 25 2.81 10.25 -5.30
C GLU A 25 2.55 10.07 -3.80
N LYS A 26 3.09 10.99 -2.99
CA LYS A 26 2.78 11.03 -1.56
C LYS A 26 1.30 11.36 -1.37
N GLY A 27 0.62 10.59 -0.53
CA GLY A 27 -0.80 10.69 -0.23
C GLY A 27 -1.68 9.80 -1.10
N GLU A 28 -1.12 9.19 -2.16
CA GLU A 28 -1.87 8.32 -3.05
C GLU A 28 -2.26 7.01 -2.35
N ILE A 29 -3.45 6.49 -2.67
CA ILE A 29 -4.05 5.32 -2.03
C ILE A 29 -4.11 4.17 -3.02
N GLN A 30 -3.66 2.97 -2.62
CA GLN A 30 -3.70 1.78 -3.46
C GLN A 30 -4.01 0.52 -2.66
N THR A 31 -4.72 -0.41 -3.29
CA THR A 31 -4.87 -1.78 -2.80
C THR A 31 -3.68 -2.65 -3.21
N VAL A 32 -2.99 -3.22 -2.24
CA VAL A 32 -1.78 -4.04 -2.44
C VAL A 32 -1.87 -5.36 -1.68
N THR A 33 -0.94 -6.28 -1.92
CA THR A 33 -0.85 -7.50 -1.11
C THR A 33 -0.45 -7.19 0.34
N PRO A 34 -0.93 -7.96 1.33
CA PRO A 34 -0.58 -7.73 2.75
C PRO A 34 0.92 -7.76 3.02
N SER A 35 1.66 -8.66 2.37
CA SER A 35 3.12 -8.76 2.50
C SER A 35 3.82 -7.51 1.98
N TYR A 36 3.37 -6.97 0.85
CA TYR A 36 3.94 -5.75 0.29
C TYR A 36 3.60 -4.52 1.14
N ALA A 37 2.37 -4.45 1.65
CA ALA A 37 1.98 -3.40 2.60
C ALA A 37 2.89 -3.40 3.83
N ALA A 38 3.10 -4.57 4.46
CA ALA A 38 4.00 -4.71 5.60
C ALA A 38 5.41 -4.20 5.27
N GLN A 39 5.97 -4.62 4.13
CA GLN A 39 7.30 -4.21 3.71
C GLN A 39 7.42 -2.68 3.51
N LEU A 40 6.39 -2.04 2.95
CA LEU A 40 6.38 -0.59 2.76
C LEU A 40 6.24 0.17 4.07
N ILE A 41 5.43 -0.35 5.00
CA ILE A 41 5.23 0.23 6.33
C ILE A 41 6.51 0.13 7.15
N GLU A 42 7.18 -1.03 7.14
CA GLU A 42 8.48 -1.22 7.81
C GLU A 42 9.56 -0.27 7.26
N GLN A 43 9.49 0.07 5.97
CA GLN A 43 10.39 1.04 5.33
C GLN A 43 9.95 2.50 5.51
N GLY A 44 8.83 2.77 6.19
CA GLY A 44 8.27 4.11 6.37
C GLY A 44 7.76 4.77 5.07
N LYS A 45 7.53 3.97 4.02
CA LYS A 45 7.12 4.42 2.68
C LYS A 45 5.60 4.42 2.47
N ALA A 46 4.87 3.77 3.37
CA ALA A 46 3.42 3.73 3.36
C ALA A 46 2.84 3.64 4.77
N SER A 47 1.55 3.92 4.88
CA SER A 47 0.75 3.71 6.09
C SER A 47 -0.50 2.90 5.73
N LEU A 48 -0.87 1.99 6.62
CA LEU A 48 -2.05 1.15 6.46
C LEU A 48 -3.30 2.01 6.64
N LEU A 49 -4.24 1.91 5.71
CA LEU A 49 -5.54 2.57 5.85
C LEU A 49 -6.52 1.61 6.52
N THR A 50 -6.98 2.02 7.69
CA THR A 50 -8.06 1.38 8.43
C THR A 50 -9.34 2.18 8.25
N ASN A 51 -10.48 1.49 8.24
CA ASN A 51 -11.79 2.14 8.35
C ASN A 51 -11.93 2.84 9.70
N GLU A 52 -13.00 3.62 9.86
CA GLU A 52 -13.34 4.36 11.09
C GLU A 52 -13.37 3.48 12.34
N ASP A 53 -13.66 2.19 12.17
CA ASP A 53 -13.67 1.15 13.21
C ASP A 53 -12.28 0.56 13.54
N GLY A 54 -11.21 1.06 12.91
CA GLY A 54 -9.87 0.50 13.03
C GLY A 54 -9.66 -0.84 12.29
N GLN A 55 -10.67 -1.30 11.52
CA GLN A 55 -10.59 -2.54 10.75
C GLN A 55 -9.88 -2.34 9.41
N LEU A 56 -9.10 -3.36 9.02
CA LEU A 56 -8.40 -3.39 7.74
C LEU A 56 -9.39 -3.43 6.58
N ILE A 57 -9.28 -2.46 5.67
CA ILE A 57 -10.05 -2.47 4.43
C ILE A 57 -9.44 -3.54 3.53
N THR A 58 -10.12 -4.68 3.43
CA THR A 58 -9.73 -5.77 2.54
C THR A 58 -10.72 -5.91 1.39
N HIS A 59 -10.20 -6.01 0.17
CA HIS A 59 -11.02 -6.37 -0.99
C HIS A 59 -10.86 -7.88 -1.27
N PRO A 60 -11.97 -8.59 -1.59
CA PRO A 60 -11.94 -10.00 -1.95
C PRO A 60 -11.02 -10.25 -3.16
#